data_AF-A0A183HDY3-F1
#
_entry.id   AF-A0A183HDY3-F1
#
_cell.length_a   1.000
_cell.length_b   1.000
_cell.length_c   1.000
_cell.angle_alpha   90.00
_cell.angle_beta   90.00
_cell.angle_gamma   90.00
#
_symmetry.space_group_name_H-M   'P 1'
#
loop_
_entity.id
_entity.type
_entity.pdbx_description
1 polymer ?
#
loop_
_entity_poly.entity_id
_entity_poly.type
_entity_poly.pdbx_seq_one_letter_code
_entity_poly.pdbx_strand_id
1 'polypeptide(L)'
;MEEDGVLSSGFLLDYATRRKLAELFDVPTDPTKDWRGLAKKLNLHRYIQYFATRPGLSPTSLILDLWEAVEFGSQRAVLDLLQTVRIMGRPDAVMIMSKIWGRYIERSIFQQSYELLQH
;
A
#
# COMPACT_ATOMS: atom_id res chain seq x y z
N MET A 1 17.87 8.79 18.70
CA MET A 1 16.67 8.19 19.31
C MET A 1 15.54 8.47 18.36
N GLU A 2 15.21 7.52 17.49
CA GLU A 2 13.96 7.54 16.74
C GLU A 2 13.51 6.08 16.64
N GLU A 3 12.44 5.79 17.36
CA GLU A 3 11.82 4.47 17.50
C GLU A 3 11.09 4.10 16.19
N ASP A 4 11.84 3.70 15.16
CA ASP A 4 11.26 3.21 13.89
C ASP A 4 10.79 1.73 13.96
N GLY A 5 10.62 1.19 15.18
CA GLY A 5 10.44 -0.25 15.40
C GLY A 5 9.03 -0.73 15.70
N VAL A 6 8.09 0.15 16.07
CA VAL A 6 6.85 -0.31 16.75
C VAL A 6 5.59 0.41 16.28
N LEU A 7 5.28 0.37 14.98
CA LEU A 7 3.92 0.48 14.43
C LEU A 7 3.92 -0.31 13.12
N SER A 8 3.31 -1.48 12.94
CA SER A 8 2.15 -2.10 13.57
C SER A 8 2.18 -3.58 13.18
N SER A 9 1.96 -4.48 14.13
CA SER A 9 1.73 -5.90 13.84
C SER A 9 0.39 -6.18 13.14
N GLY A 10 -0.34 -5.15 12.70
CA GLY A 10 -1.65 -5.25 12.04
C GLY A 10 -1.77 -4.55 10.68
N PHE A 11 -0.67 -4.04 10.11
CA PHE A 11 -0.68 -3.35 8.81
C PHE A 11 -0.21 -4.26 7.67
N LEU A 12 -0.87 -4.19 6.50
CA LEU A 12 -0.63 -5.03 5.32
C LEU A 12 0.71 -4.72 4.66
N LEU A 13 1.09 -3.45 4.62
CA LEU A 13 2.36 -2.98 4.07
C LEU A 13 3.37 -2.73 5.19
N ASP A 14 4.61 -3.15 4.97
CA ASP A 14 5.71 -2.75 5.86
C ASP A 14 6.14 -1.29 5.58
N TYR A 15 6.80 -0.69 6.56
CA TYR A 15 7.25 0.70 6.48
C TYR A 15 8.14 0.98 5.26
N ALA A 16 9.08 0.07 4.97
CA ALA A 16 9.99 0.21 3.84
C ALA A 16 9.26 0.22 2.49
N THR A 17 8.18 -0.56 2.35
CA THR A 17 7.35 -0.59 1.16
C THR A 17 6.56 0.70 1.00
N ARG A 18 5.92 1.19 2.06
CA ARG A 18 5.22 2.49 2.03
C ARG A 18 6.17 3.62 1.63
N ARG A 19 7.38 3.66 2.20
CA ARG A 19 8.40 4.66 1.86
C ARG A 19 8.76 4.63 0.37
N LYS A 20 9.05 3.45 -0.18
CA LYS A 20 9.39 3.31 -1.61
C LYS A 20 8.23 3.70 -2.54
N LEU A 21 7.00 3.35 -2.18
CA LEU A 21 5.83 3.78 -2.95
C LEU A 21 5.66 5.31 -2.89
N ALA A 22 5.87 5.92 -1.72
CA ALA A 22 5.83 7.37 -1.58
C ALA A 22 6.86 8.07 -2.48
N GLU A 23 8.12 7.60 -2.49
CA GLU A 23 9.17 8.11 -3.37
C GLU A 23 8.76 8.06 -4.86
N LEU A 24 7.96 7.07 -5.26
CA LEU A 24 7.49 6.91 -6.64
C LEU A 24 6.28 7.78 -6.99
N PHE A 25 5.34 7.96 -6.07
CA PHE A 25 4.03 8.57 -6.36
C PHE A 25 3.92 10.04 -5.91
N ASP A 26 4.74 10.49 -4.96
CA ASP A 26 4.73 11.89 -4.52
C ASP A 26 5.39 12.83 -5.53
N VAL A 27 6.30 12.30 -6.35
CA VAL A 27 6.93 13.07 -7.43
C VAL A 27 5.83 13.53 -8.40
N PRO A 28 5.61 14.85 -8.55
CA PRO A 28 4.58 15.36 -9.45
C PRO A 28 4.89 14.95 -10.88
N THR A 29 4.02 14.15 -11.47
CA THR A 29 4.11 13.72 -12.87
C THR A 29 2.75 13.91 -13.56
N ASP A 30 2.30 12.91 -14.32
CA ASP A 30 0.93 12.83 -14.82
C ASP A 30 -0.01 12.56 -13.63
N PRO A 31 -1.07 13.38 -13.41
CA PRO A 31 -2.03 13.17 -12.33
C PRO A 31 -2.75 11.83 -12.34
N THR A 32 -2.71 11.07 -13.45
CA THR A 32 -3.22 9.70 -13.52
C THR A 32 -2.24 8.65 -13.01
N LYS A 33 -0.96 9.03 -12.88
CA LYS A 33 0.17 8.18 -12.53
C LYS A 33 0.82 8.52 -11.18
N ASP A 34 0.56 9.71 -10.63
CA ASP A 34 1.02 10.13 -9.31
C ASP A 34 0.01 9.79 -8.19
N TRP A 35 0.27 10.31 -6.98
CA TRP A 35 -0.58 10.12 -5.81
C TRP A 35 -2.06 10.51 -6.03
N ARG A 36 -2.35 11.45 -6.94
CA ARG A 36 -3.73 11.86 -7.25
C ARG A 36 -4.49 10.77 -7.99
N GLY A 37 -3.80 10.14 -8.94
CA GLY A 37 -4.33 9.00 -9.68
C GLY A 37 -4.56 7.80 -8.77
N LEU A 38 -3.63 7.57 -7.83
CA LEU A 38 -3.75 6.53 -6.82
C LEU A 38 -4.98 6.77 -5.93
N ALA A 39 -5.12 7.96 -5.36
CA ALA A 39 -6.29 8.33 -4.55
C ALA A 39 -7.60 8.14 -5.30
N LYS A 40 -7.65 8.48 -6.59
CA LYS A 40 -8.84 8.28 -7.43
C LYS A 40 -9.16 6.80 -7.62
N LYS A 41 -8.18 5.97 -7.95
CA LYS A 41 -8.38 4.52 -8.19
C LYS A 41 -8.75 3.76 -6.92
N LEU A 42 -8.28 4.21 -5.76
CA LEU A 42 -8.66 3.66 -4.45
C LEU A 42 -9.97 4.26 -3.89
N ASN A 43 -10.71 5.05 -4.68
CA ASN A 43 -11.94 5.73 -4.25
C ASN A 43 -11.78 6.70 -3.06
N LEU A 44 -10.58 7.24 -2.85
CA LEU A 44 -10.24 8.19 -1.79
C LEU A 44 -10.16 9.65 -2.27
N HIS A 45 -10.51 9.94 -3.52
CA HIS A 45 -10.43 11.27 -4.13
C HIS A 45 -11.20 12.37 -3.38
N ARG A 46 -12.22 12.04 -2.59
CA ARG A 46 -12.92 13.02 -1.74
C ARG A 46 -12.00 13.69 -0.70
N TYR A 47 -10.87 13.06 -0.37
CA TYR A 47 -9.88 13.56 0.59
C TYR A 47 -8.66 14.18 -0.10
N ILE A 48 -8.70 14.43 -1.42
CA ILE A 48 -7.53 14.87 -2.19
C ILE A 48 -6.91 16.17 -1.64
N GLN A 49 -7.73 17.13 -1.21
CA GLN A 49 -7.26 18.38 -0.61
C GLN A 49 -6.60 18.16 0.75
N TYR A 50 -7.13 17.22 1.54
CA TYR A 50 -6.51 16.83 2.80
C TYR A 50 -5.10 16.29 2.55
N PHE A 51 -4.92 15.37 1.59
CA PHE A 51 -3.59 14.81 1.31
C PHE A 51 -2.59 15.86 0.81
N ALA A 52 -3.04 16.83 0.02
CA ALA A 52 -2.19 17.88 -0.55
C ALA A 52 -1.67 18.90 0.47
N THR A 53 -2.39 19.12 1.57
CA THR A 53 -2.20 20.28 2.45
C THR A 53 -1.53 19.94 3.78
N ARG A 54 -1.14 18.68 4.01
CA ARG A 54 -0.49 18.25 5.25
C ARG A 54 1.02 18.53 5.19
N PRO A 55 1.55 19.49 5.97
CA PRO A 55 2.97 19.83 5.91
C PRO A 55 3.82 18.69 6.43
N GLY A 56 4.92 18.38 5.75
CA GLY A 56 5.88 17.35 6.17
C GLY A 56 5.38 15.90 6.07
N LEU A 57 4.16 15.67 5.57
CA LEU A 57 3.61 14.33 5.37
C LEU A 57 3.55 14.00 3.87
N SER A 58 3.90 12.76 3.54
CA SER A 58 3.75 12.22 2.19
C SER A 58 2.25 12.03 1.86
N PRO A 59 1.74 12.61 0.76
CA PRO A 59 0.39 12.33 0.28
C PRO A 59 0.16 10.84 0.04
N THR A 60 1.14 10.14 -0.54
CA THR A 60 1.05 8.70 -0.79
C THR A 60 0.99 7.90 0.50
N SER A 61 1.80 8.22 1.52
CA SER A 61 1.73 7.54 2.82
C SER A 61 0.35 7.71 3.46
N LEU A 62 -0.21 8.93 3.46
CA LEU A 62 -1.54 9.19 4.00
C LEU A 62 -2.66 8.42 3.25
N ILE A 63 -2.53 8.28 1.94
CA ILE A 63 -3.44 7.48 1.12
C ILE A 63 -3.37 6.01 1.50
N LEU A 64 -2.15 5.47 1.65
CA LEU A 64 -1.94 4.06 1.99
C LEU A 64 -2.41 3.75 3.42
N ASP A 65 -2.19 4.65 4.38
CA ASP A 65 -2.67 4.48 5.76
C ASP A 65 -4.21 4.42 5.81
N LEU A 66 -4.89 5.33 5.09
CA LEU A 66 -6.34 5.32 5.03
C LEU A 66 -6.89 4.11 4.28
N TRP A 67 -6.26 3.75 3.16
CA TRP A 67 -6.62 2.57 2.38
C TRP A 67 -6.51 1.29 3.22
N GLU A 68 -5.43 1.15 3.98
CA GLU A 68 -5.19 -0.02 4.82
C GLU A 68 -6.18 -0.13 5.97
N ALA A 69 -6.60 1.00 6.55
CA ALA A 69 -7.67 1.03 7.53
C ALA A 69 -9.03 0.62 6.94
N VAL A 70 -9.33 1.00 5.68
CA VAL A 70 -10.56 0.63 4.99
C VAL A 70 -10.57 -0.86 4.60
N GLU A 71 -9.42 -1.37 4.15
CA GLU A 71 -9.26 -2.76 3.69
C GLU A 71 -8.84 -3.74 4.80
N PHE A 72 -8.95 -3.34 6.07
CA PHE A 72 -8.52 -4.16 7.20
C PHE A 72 -9.22 -5.53 7.19
N GLY A 73 -8.44 -6.61 7.26
CA GLY A 73 -8.93 -7.99 7.22
C GLY A 73 -9.24 -8.54 5.81
N SER A 74 -9.14 -7.72 4.76
CA SER A 74 -9.33 -8.18 3.38
C SER A 74 -8.15 -9.02 2.89
N GLN A 75 -8.42 -10.28 2.51
CA GLN A 75 -7.40 -11.17 1.95
C GLN A 75 -6.93 -10.75 0.54
N ARG A 76 -7.69 -9.88 -0.12
CA ARG A 76 -7.43 -9.43 -1.51
C ARG A 76 -6.81 -8.05 -1.60
N ALA A 77 -6.76 -7.31 -0.50
CA ALA A 77 -6.27 -5.94 -0.46
C ALA A 77 -4.93 -5.75 -1.20
N VAL A 78 -3.92 -6.57 -0.88
CA VAL A 78 -2.59 -6.47 -1.51
C VAL A 78 -2.65 -6.74 -3.02
N LEU A 79 -3.46 -7.71 -3.45
CA LEU A 79 -3.66 -8.02 -4.86
C LEU A 79 -4.36 -6.87 -5.59
N ASP A 80 -5.41 -6.31 -5.00
CA ASP A 80 -6.20 -5.25 -5.60
C ASP A 80 -5.40 -3.95 -5.70
N LEU A 81 -4.53 -3.66 -4.73
CA LEU A 81 -3.57 -2.56 -4.81
C LEU A 81 -2.52 -2.81 -5.91
N LEU A 82 -2.02 -4.05 -6.05
CA LEU A 82 -1.13 -4.43 -7.15
C LEU A 82 -1.79 -4.22 -8.53
N GLN A 83 -3.05 -4.63 -8.68
CA GLN A 83 -3.81 -4.41 -9.92
C GLN A 83 -4.03 -2.92 -10.18
N THR A 84 -4.28 -2.14 -9.12
CA THR A 84 -4.45 -0.69 -9.22
C THR A 84 -3.21 -0.02 -9.80
N VAL A 85 -2.02 -0.30 -9.25
CA VAL A 85 -0.77 0.30 -9.76
C VAL A 85 -0.41 -0.20 -11.17
N ARG A 86 -0.82 -1.44 -11.52
CA ARG A 86 -0.69 -1.97 -12.88
C ARG A 86 -1.55 -1.19 -13.88
N ILE A 87 -2.81 -0.92 -13.55
CA ILE A 87 -3.74 -0.16 -14.40
C ILE A 87 -3.29 1.31 -14.54
N MET A 88 -2.62 1.86 -13.54
CA MET A 88 -2.00 3.19 -13.63
C MET A 88 -0.78 3.23 -14.57
N GLY A 89 -0.32 2.08 -15.08
CA GLY A 89 0.85 2.01 -15.96
C GLY A 89 2.15 2.38 -15.24
N ARG A 90 2.29 1.95 -13.98
CA ARG A 90 3.46 2.18 -13.11
C ARG A 90 4.26 0.88 -12.91
N PRO A 91 5.14 0.51 -13.86
CA PRO A 91 5.88 -0.76 -13.79
C PRO A 91 6.86 -0.82 -12.60
N ASP A 92 7.39 0.33 -12.20
CA ASP A 92 8.21 0.55 -11.00
C ASP A 92 7.45 0.19 -9.72
N ALA A 93 6.23 0.69 -9.56
CA ALA A 93 5.36 0.37 -8.43
C ALA A 93 4.90 -1.10 -8.45
N VAL A 94 4.59 -1.65 -9.64
CA VAL A 94 4.25 -3.07 -9.80
C VAL A 94 5.39 -3.97 -9.32
N MET A 95 6.65 -3.62 -9.62
CA MET A 95 7.80 -4.41 -9.16
C MET A 95 7.88 -4.47 -7.63
N ILE A 96 7.58 -3.36 -6.94
CA ILE A 96 7.52 -3.32 -5.48
C ILE A 96 6.35 -4.18 -4.97
N MET A 97 5.14 -3.96 -5.51
CA MET A 97 3.93 -4.66 -5.08
C MET A 97 4.00 -6.17 -5.31
N SER A 98 4.57 -6.63 -6.42
CA SER A 98 4.73 -8.07 -6.70
C SER A 98 5.59 -8.78 -5.66
N LYS A 99 6.64 -8.11 -5.14
CA LYS A 99 7.46 -8.66 -4.06
C LYS A 99 6.66 -8.82 -2.75
N ILE A 100 5.75 -7.89 -2.47
CA ILE A 100 4.86 -7.97 -1.29
C ILE A 100 3.86 -9.08 -1.45
N TRP A 101 3.24 -9.15 -2.62
CA TRP A 101 2.26 -10.19 -2.93
C TRP A 101 2.86 -11.60 -2.80
N GLY A 102 4.09 -11.80 -3.29
CA GLY A 102 4.83 -13.06 -3.08
C GLY A 102 4.99 -13.41 -1.59
N ARG A 103 5.49 -12.46 -0.78
CA ARG A 103 5.63 -12.64 0.68
C ARG A 103 4.27 -12.94 1.36
N TYR A 104 3.20 -12.30 0.91
CA TYR A 104 1.84 -12.51 1.45
C TYR A 104 1.32 -13.91 1.13
N ILE A 105 1.46 -14.38 -0.12
CA ILE A 105 1.08 -15.73 -0.52
C ILE A 105 1.87 -16.77 0.28
N GLU A 106 3.19 -16.63 0.36
CA GLU A 106 4.04 -17.57 1.11
C GLU A 106 3.55 -17.70 2.54
N ARG A 107 3.34 -16.58 3.25
CA ARG A 107 2.80 -16.57 4.61
C ARG A 107 1.43 -17.22 4.70
N SER A 108 0.54 -16.95 3.76
CA SER A 108 -0.82 -17.52 3.73
C SER A 108 -0.79 -19.04 3.53
N ILE A 109 0.08 -19.56 2.66
CA ILE A 109 0.24 -21.00 2.43
C ILE A 109 0.80 -21.68 3.68
N PHE A 110 1.82 -21.08 4.32
CA PHE A 110 2.39 -21.60 5.56
C PHE A 110 1.36 -21.63 6.69
N GLN A 111 0.57 -20.56 6.85
CA GLN A 111 -0.49 -20.48 7.85
C GLN A 111 -1.55 -21.57 7.63
N GLN A 112 -2.02 -21.72 6.40
CA GLN A 112 -3.03 -22.73 6.06
C GLN A 112 -2.50 -24.16 6.22
N SER A 113 -1.22 -24.39 5.90
CA SER A 113 -0.56 -25.70 6.10
C SER A 113 -0.40 -26.03 7.58
N TYR A 114 -0.11 -25.03 8.43
CA TYR A 114 -0.01 -25.21 9.88
C TYR A 114 -1.39 -25.53 10.49
N GLU A 115 -2.44 -24.84 10.07
CA GLU A 115 -3.82 -25.10 10.54
C GLU A 115 -4.29 -26.52 10.18
N LEU A 116 -3.94 -27.02 8.99
CA LEU A 116 -4.26 -28.39 8.57
C LEU A 116 -3.49 -29.48 9.34
N LEU A 117 -2.35 -29.16 9.95
CA LEU A 117 -1.57 -30.11 10.76
C LEU A 117 -1.99 -30.13 12.24
N GLN A 118 -2.79 -29.16 12.68
CA GLN A 118 -3.29 -29.05 14.06
C GLN A 118 -4.71 -29.66 14.23
N HIS A 119 -5.28 -30.23 13.18
CA HIS A 119 -6.59 -30.89 13.13
C HIS A 119 -6.48 -32.30 12.54
#